data_AF-A0A843IQT0-F1
#
_entry.id   AF-A0A843IQT0-F1
#
_cell.length_a   1.000
_cell.length_b   1.000
_cell.length_c   1.000
_cell.angle_alpha   90.00
_cell.angle_beta   90.00
_cell.angle_gamma   90.00
#
_symmetry.space_group_name_H-M   'P 1'
#
loop_
_entity.id
_entity.type
_entity.pdbx_description
1 polymer ?
#
loop_
_entity_poly.entity_id
_entity_poly.type
_entity_poly.pdbx_seq_one_letter_code
_entity_poly.pdbx_strand_id
1 'polypeptide(L)'
;MDLMFNISGLTNDEEEFSSSKKDVLKFLKIIGVDSRFISYTPQKIYINNLRFSKFSRKREATFNKQYPEIEVVRNKLFQKICSKSSRHLALEIEPNSRILVPEDNFMIELLLEPYTRKYGVELVRDGEYDLKVNPIILDDEVNGIFEGIFNGEGLNFNHRDDEIYPLANVSLEWINSFLEMDGHELVENKNKNELATSFSEFLDDVAPQYKENVVKASEFIEKKLEAEK
;
A
#
# COMPACT_ATOMS: atom_id res chain seq x y z
N MET A 1 -39.33 -11.53 13.39
CA MET A 1 -39.22 -10.18 13.96
C MET A 1 -38.16 -9.47 13.15
N ASP A 2 -38.59 -8.86 12.05
CA ASP A 2 -37.71 -8.14 11.12
C ASP A 2 -37.51 -6.72 11.64
N LEU A 3 -36.27 -6.36 11.96
CA LEU A 3 -35.89 -4.97 12.10
C LEU A 3 -35.81 -4.36 10.70
N MET A 4 -36.94 -3.85 10.21
CA MET A 4 -36.94 -2.90 9.11
C MET A 4 -36.17 -1.65 9.56
N PHE A 5 -34.95 -1.50 9.05
CA PHE A 5 -34.27 -0.21 9.02
C PHE A 5 -35.10 0.70 8.10
N ASN A 6 -35.95 1.52 8.71
CA ASN A 6 -36.71 2.55 8.04
C ASN A 6 -35.74 3.63 7.55
N ILE A 7 -35.40 3.58 6.26
CA ILE A 7 -34.70 4.66 5.52
C ILE A 7 -35.76 5.70 5.14
N SER A 8 -36.47 6.24 6.12
CA SER A 8 -37.53 7.25 5.91
C SER A 8 -37.25 8.57 6.64
N GLY A 9 -36.06 8.70 7.24
CA GLY A 9 -35.60 9.93 7.92
C GLY A 9 -34.53 10.73 7.18
N LEU A 10 -34.16 10.34 5.96
CA LEU A 10 -33.14 11.03 5.14
C LEU A 10 -33.75 11.80 3.95
N THR A 11 -35.08 11.86 3.85
CA THR A 11 -35.76 12.76 2.91
C THR A 11 -35.91 14.12 3.57
N ASN A 12 -34.83 14.89 3.62
CA ASN A 12 -34.87 16.35 3.68
C ASN A 12 -33.53 16.83 3.12
N ASP A 13 -33.64 17.50 1.98
CA ASP A 13 -32.60 17.96 1.06
C ASP A 13 -32.07 16.86 0.12
N GLU A 14 -32.46 16.96 -1.15
CA GLU A 14 -31.74 16.32 -2.25
C GLU A 14 -30.32 16.90 -2.28
N GLU A 15 -29.44 16.39 -1.41
CA GLU A 15 -28.01 16.65 -1.53
C GLU A 15 -27.57 16.06 -2.86
N GLU A 16 -27.47 16.90 -3.90
CA GLU A 16 -26.84 16.54 -5.16
C GLU A 16 -25.38 16.19 -4.87
N PHE A 17 -25.09 14.89 -4.84
CA PHE A 17 -23.72 14.41 -4.75
C PHE A 17 -23.00 14.71 -6.06
N SER A 18 -21.92 15.49 -6.01
CA SER A 18 -21.02 15.63 -7.16
C SER A 18 -20.06 14.45 -7.27
N SER A 19 -19.27 14.41 -8.34
CA SER A 19 -18.13 13.48 -8.52
C SER A 19 -16.88 13.90 -7.74
N SER A 20 -16.96 14.92 -6.88
CA SER A 20 -15.84 15.33 -6.05
C SER A 20 -15.43 14.22 -5.07
N LYS A 21 -14.13 14.11 -4.79
CA LYS A 21 -13.59 13.16 -3.80
C LYS A 21 -14.35 13.24 -2.46
N LYS A 22 -14.66 14.45 -2.00
CA LYS A 22 -15.35 14.68 -0.72
C LYS A 22 -16.75 14.06 -0.71
N ASP A 23 -17.50 14.23 -1.80
CA ASP A 23 -18.87 13.74 -1.91
C ASP A 23 -18.91 12.22 -2.07
N VAL A 24 -18.00 11.66 -2.87
CA VAL A 24 -17.85 10.21 -3.01
C VAL A 24 -17.55 9.56 -1.65
N LEU A 25 -16.59 10.11 -0.90
CA LEU A 25 -16.24 9.61 0.43
C LEU A 25 -17.37 9.78 1.45
N LYS A 26 -18.13 10.88 1.37
CA LYS A 26 -19.33 11.11 2.20
C LYS A 26 -20.40 10.06 1.89
N PHE A 27 -20.66 9.79 0.62
CA PHE A 27 -21.63 8.77 0.20
C PHE A 27 -21.23 7.37 0.67
N LEU A 28 -19.97 6.98 0.52
CA LEU A 28 -19.45 5.71 1.03
C LEU A 28 -19.70 5.54 2.53
N LYS A 29 -19.50 6.61 3.31
CA LYS A 29 -19.81 6.62 4.74
C LYS A 29 -21.31 6.44 5.01
N ILE A 30 -22.18 7.10 4.23
CA ILE A 30 -23.65 6.99 4.36
C ILE A 30 -24.12 5.56 4.11
N ILE A 31 -23.58 4.88 3.10
CA ILE A 31 -23.93 3.47 2.83
C ILE A 31 -23.22 2.49 3.79
N GLY A 32 -22.42 2.98 4.74
CA GLY A 32 -21.76 2.21 5.79
C GLY A 32 -20.48 1.49 5.36
N VAL A 33 -19.79 2.00 4.34
CA VAL A 33 -18.43 1.60 3.95
C VAL A 33 -17.42 2.38 4.80
N ASP A 34 -16.43 1.68 5.35
CA ASP A 34 -15.31 2.30 6.05
C ASP A 34 -14.23 2.69 5.02
N SER A 35 -14.21 3.97 4.65
CA SER A 35 -13.31 4.50 3.62
C SER A 35 -11.84 4.50 4.03
N ARG A 36 -11.52 4.17 5.29
CA ARG A 36 -10.13 3.98 5.74
C ARG A 36 -9.52 2.68 5.21
N PHE A 37 -10.32 1.76 4.66
CA PHE A 37 -9.84 0.47 4.17
C PHE A 37 -10.07 0.28 2.66
N ILE A 38 -10.17 1.39 1.95
CA ILE A 38 -10.20 1.48 0.49
C ILE A 38 -9.24 2.58 0.07
N SER A 39 -8.75 2.48 -1.17
CA SER A 39 -8.03 3.55 -1.85
C SER A 39 -8.91 4.14 -2.94
N TYR A 40 -9.06 5.47 -2.95
CA TYR A 40 -9.87 6.19 -3.93
C TYR A 40 -9.00 6.86 -4.99
N THR A 41 -9.33 6.63 -6.25
CA THR A 41 -8.92 7.44 -7.39
C THR A 41 -10.17 7.97 -8.10
N PRO A 42 -10.07 9.00 -8.97
CA PRO A 42 -11.23 9.54 -9.67
C PRO A 42 -11.97 8.51 -10.53
N GLN A 43 -11.29 7.46 -11.00
CA GLN A 43 -11.86 6.42 -11.86
C GLN A 43 -12.17 5.12 -11.11
N LYS A 44 -11.47 4.83 -10.01
CA LYS A 44 -11.51 3.52 -9.35
C LYS A 44 -11.52 3.63 -7.82
N ILE A 45 -12.25 2.72 -7.17
CA ILE A 45 -12.14 2.45 -5.74
C ILE A 45 -11.57 1.06 -5.55
N TYR A 46 -10.37 1.00 -4.98
CA TYR A 46 -9.70 -0.24 -4.68
C TYR A 46 -10.01 -0.67 -3.26
N ILE A 47 -10.43 -1.93 -3.08
CA ILE A 47 -10.70 -2.47 -1.75
C ILE A 47 -9.42 -3.04 -1.17
N ASN A 48 -8.84 -2.36 -0.18
CA ASN A 48 -7.57 -2.74 0.47
C ASN A 48 -7.79 -3.88 1.45
N ASN A 49 -8.92 -3.86 2.16
CA ASN A 49 -9.33 -4.95 3.04
C ASN A 49 -10.85 -5.14 3.00
N LEU A 50 -11.30 -6.30 2.50
CA LEU A 50 -12.72 -6.60 2.36
C LEU A 50 -13.47 -6.61 3.70
N ARG A 51 -12.89 -7.23 4.73
CA ARG A 51 -13.54 -7.36 6.03
C ARG A 51 -13.72 -6.00 6.70
N PHE A 52 -12.68 -5.17 6.71
CA PHE A 52 -12.69 -3.90 7.42
C PHE A 52 -13.35 -2.76 6.65
N SER A 53 -13.25 -2.73 5.32
CA SER A 53 -14.01 -1.76 4.49
C SER A 53 -15.52 -1.94 4.63
N LYS A 54 -15.97 -3.14 5.00
CA LYS A 54 -17.39 -3.51 5.01
C LYS A 54 -18.07 -3.28 3.65
N PHE A 55 -17.32 -3.23 2.55
CA PHE A 55 -17.84 -2.96 1.21
C PHE A 55 -18.40 -4.25 0.59
N SER A 56 -19.60 -4.62 1.03
CA SER A 56 -20.32 -5.81 0.55
C SER A 56 -20.84 -5.61 -0.88
N ARG A 57 -21.18 -6.71 -1.57
CA ARG A 57 -21.81 -6.66 -2.91
C ARG A 57 -23.10 -5.83 -2.94
N LYS A 58 -23.87 -5.83 -1.86
CA LYS A 58 -25.09 -5.00 -1.73
C LYS A 58 -24.75 -3.51 -1.68
N ARG A 59 -23.68 -3.14 -0.96
CA ARG A 59 -23.19 -1.75 -0.89
C ARG A 59 -22.57 -1.32 -2.21
N GLU A 60 -21.83 -2.20 -2.86
CA GLU A 60 -21.28 -1.98 -4.21
C GLU A 60 -22.40 -1.70 -5.22
N ALA A 61 -23.46 -2.51 -5.23
CA ALA A 61 -24.63 -2.25 -6.09
C ALA A 61 -25.37 -0.94 -5.75
N THR A 62 -25.29 -0.47 -4.51
CA THR A 62 -25.86 0.83 -4.11
C THR A 62 -24.96 1.97 -4.58
N PHE A 63 -23.65 1.79 -4.45
CA PHE A 63 -22.63 2.73 -4.92
C PHE A 63 -22.69 2.92 -6.43
N ASN A 64 -22.72 1.84 -7.20
CA ASN A 64 -22.72 1.90 -8.68
C ASN A 64 -23.99 2.54 -9.26
N LYS A 65 -25.09 2.63 -8.49
CA LYS A 65 -26.28 3.40 -8.90
C LYS A 65 -26.05 4.90 -8.84
N GLN A 66 -25.24 5.35 -7.88
CA GLN A 66 -24.92 6.77 -7.67
C GLN A 66 -23.72 7.20 -8.51
N TYR A 67 -22.70 6.34 -8.62
CA TYR A 67 -21.43 6.60 -9.32
C TYR A 67 -21.12 5.46 -10.30
N PRO A 68 -21.87 5.34 -11.41
CA PRO A 68 -21.66 4.27 -12.40
C PRO A 68 -20.31 4.35 -13.11
N GLU A 69 -19.69 5.53 -13.16
CA GLU A 69 -18.40 5.80 -13.80
C GLU A 69 -17.18 5.40 -12.95
N ILE A 70 -17.36 5.19 -11.63
CA ILE A 70 -16.29 4.81 -10.71
C ILE A 70 -16.32 3.29 -10.52
N GLU A 71 -15.30 2.60 -11.03
CA GLU A 71 -15.19 1.15 -10.92
C GLU A 71 -14.77 0.73 -9.51
N VAL A 72 -15.45 -0.27 -8.93
CA VAL A 72 -15.04 -0.87 -7.65
C VAL A 72 -14.15 -2.09 -7.90
N VAL A 73 -12.86 -1.94 -7.65
CA VAL A 73 -11.84 -2.97 -7.87
C VAL A 73 -11.71 -3.88 -6.64
N ARG A 74 -12.09 -5.14 -6.82
CA ARG A 74 -11.99 -6.20 -5.81
C ARG A 74 -10.91 -7.22 -6.19
N ASN A 75 -9.65 -6.82 -6.08
CA ASN A 75 -8.52 -7.67 -6.43
C ASN A 75 -7.88 -8.32 -5.17
N LYS A 76 -7.74 -9.65 -5.18
CA LYS A 76 -7.15 -10.42 -4.05
C LYS A 76 -5.65 -10.17 -3.90
N LEU A 77 -4.93 -10.03 -5.01
CA LEU A 77 -3.50 -9.74 -5.02
C LEU A 77 -3.25 -8.36 -4.41
N PHE A 78 -4.02 -7.35 -4.83
CA PHE A 78 -3.95 -6.00 -4.24
C PHE A 78 -4.22 -6.02 -2.73
N GLN A 79 -5.24 -6.76 -2.27
CA GLN A 79 -5.52 -6.91 -0.83
C GLN A 79 -4.36 -7.56 -0.07
N LYS A 80 -3.67 -8.52 -0.69
CA LYS A 80 -2.47 -9.17 -0.14
C LYS A 80 -1.32 -8.17 -0.03
N ILE A 81 -1.09 -7.35 -1.07
CA ILE A 81 -0.08 -6.29 -1.06
C ILE A 81 -0.38 -5.26 0.03
N CYS A 82 -1.62 -4.76 0.12
CA CYS A 82 -2.05 -3.85 1.18
C CYS A 82 -1.81 -4.45 2.58
N SER A 83 -2.10 -5.74 2.76
CA SER A 83 -1.92 -6.42 4.03
C SER A 83 -0.44 -6.52 4.44
N LYS A 84 0.46 -6.77 3.48
CA LYS A 84 1.92 -6.77 3.71
C LYS A 84 2.42 -5.37 4.04
N SER A 85 2.09 -4.38 3.20
CA SER A 85 2.47 -2.99 3.37
C SER A 85 2.00 -2.40 4.71
N SER A 86 0.76 -2.66 5.10
CA SER A 86 0.18 -2.09 6.32
C SER A 86 0.84 -2.49 7.63
N ARG A 87 1.61 -3.60 7.66
CA ARG A 87 2.30 -4.04 8.90
C ARG A 87 3.43 -3.10 9.28
N HIS A 88 4.14 -2.59 8.29
CA HIS A 88 5.26 -1.66 8.46
C HIS A 88 4.75 -0.23 8.63
N LEU A 89 3.87 0.19 7.73
CA LEU A 89 3.29 1.54 7.77
C LEU A 89 2.54 1.87 9.07
N ALA A 90 1.98 0.88 9.77
CA ALA A 90 1.29 1.12 11.04
C ALA A 90 2.24 1.45 12.20
N LEU A 91 3.53 1.12 12.07
CA LEU A 91 4.56 1.41 13.07
C LEU A 91 5.31 2.72 12.75
N GLU A 92 5.41 3.05 11.46
CA GLU A 92 6.22 4.18 10.97
C GLU A 92 5.42 5.48 10.81
N ILE A 93 4.13 5.40 10.47
CA ILE A 93 3.33 6.60 10.19
C ILE A 93 2.79 7.22 11.48
N GLU A 94 3.21 8.45 11.74
CA GLU A 94 2.65 9.28 12.81
C GLU A 94 1.36 10.01 12.38
N PRO A 95 0.41 10.26 13.31
CA PRO A 95 -0.78 11.06 13.01
C PRO A 95 -0.47 12.49 12.56
N ASN A 96 -1.16 12.95 11.51
CA ASN A 96 -1.04 14.28 10.90
C ASN A 96 0.36 14.62 10.34
N SER A 97 1.20 13.62 10.09
CA SER A 97 2.51 13.82 9.45
C SER A 97 2.38 14.24 7.99
N ARG A 98 3.31 15.05 7.51
CA ARG A 98 3.53 15.34 6.08
C ARG A 98 4.50 14.33 5.49
N ILE A 99 4.04 13.56 4.51
CA ILE A 99 4.80 12.48 3.88
C ILE A 99 5.16 12.90 2.46
N LEU A 100 6.46 13.01 2.17
CA LEU A 100 6.98 13.28 0.83
C LEU A 100 6.87 12.02 -0.02
N VAL A 101 6.05 12.07 -1.06
CA VAL A 101 5.81 10.95 -1.98
C VAL A 101 6.59 11.17 -3.28
N PRO A 102 7.36 10.18 -3.78
CA PRO A 102 8.04 10.30 -5.06
C PRO A 102 7.06 10.56 -6.20
N GLU A 103 7.50 11.29 -7.22
CA GLU A 103 6.75 11.45 -8.45
C GLU A 103 6.59 10.10 -9.17
N ASP A 104 5.48 9.95 -9.89
CA ASP A 104 5.22 8.84 -10.82
C ASP A 104 5.25 7.42 -10.20
N ASN A 105 4.86 7.26 -8.94
CA ASN A 105 4.69 5.94 -8.34
C ASN A 105 3.23 5.66 -7.93
N PHE A 106 2.46 5.20 -8.92
CA PHE A 106 1.04 4.86 -8.75
C PHE A 106 0.79 3.89 -7.57
N MET A 107 1.65 2.87 -7.41
CA MET A 107 1.46 1.86 -6.38
C MET A 107 1.60 2.45 -4.97
N ILE A 108 2.60 3.32 -4.77
CA ILE A 108 2.83 4.01 -3.50
C ILE A 108 1.66 4.94 -3.17
N GLU A 109 1.22 5.74 -4.15
CA GLU A 109 0.08 6.63 -3.98
C GLU A 109 -1.15 5.86 -3.55
N LEU A 110 -1.42 4.75 -4.25
CA LEU A 110 -2.56 3.90 -3.96
C LEU A 110 -2.49 3.30 -2.54
N LEU A 111 -1.30 2.90 -2.07
CA LEU A 111 -1.13 2.35 -0.73
C LEU A 111 -1.28 3.41 0.37
N LEU A 112 -0.81 4.63 0.15
CA LEU A 112 -0.82 5.71 1.14
C LEU A 112 -2.14 6.50 1.18
N GLU A 113 -2.90 6.49 0.08
CA GLU A 113 -4.21 7.16 -0.03
C GLU A 113 -5.15 6.97 1.19
N PRO A 114 -5.39 5.74 1.71
CA PRO A 114 -6.22 5.54 2.89
C PRO A 114 -5.66 6.15 4.18
N TYR A 115 -4.35 6.35 4.28
CA TYR A 115 -3.69 6.87 5.48
C TYR A 115 -4.06 8.35 5.69
N THR A 116 -4.38 9.08 4.62
CA THR A 116 -4.93 10.45 4.69
C THR A 116 -6.21 10.51 5.53
N ARG A 117 -6.96 9.40 5.60
CA ARG A 117 -8.18 9.27 6.41
C ARG A 117 -7.98 8.52 7.71
N LYS A 118 -7.04 7.57 7.77
CA LYS A 118 -6.77 6.82 9.01
C LYS A 118 -6.10 7.69 10.06
N TYR A 119 -5.11 8.45 9.65
CA TYR A 119 -4.22 9.19 10.54
C TYR A 119 -4.14 10.68 10.22
N GLY A 120 -4.86 11.15 9.20
CA GLY A 120 -4.84 12.57 8.81
C GLY A 120 -3.56 13.01 8.13
N VAL A 121 -2.77 12.07 7.58
CA VAL A 121 -1.50 12.41 6.92
C VAL A 121 -1.74 13.26 5.67
N GLU A 122 -0.80 14.14 5.41
CA GLU A 122 -0.75 14.95 4.19
C GLU A 122 0.30 14.38 3.26
N LEU A 123 -0.08 14.08 2.01
CA LEU A 123 0.85 13.58 0.99
C LEU A 123 1.35 14.77 0.17
N VAL A 124 2.63 15.10 0.29
CA VAL A 124 3.26 16.25 -0.39
C VAL A 124 4.21 15.78 -1.50
N ARG A 125 4.42 16.62 -2.52
CA ARG A 125 5.34 16.35 -3.64
C ARG A 125 6.64 17.13 -3.55
N ASP A 126 6.59 18.28 -2.88
CA ASP A 126 7.70 19.17 -2.63
C ASP A 126 7.52 19.89 -1.28
N GLY A 127 8.54 20.64 -0.88
CA GLY A 127 8.50 21.45 0.34
C GLY A 127 8.88 20.70 1.62
N GLU A 128 8.32 21.17 2.75
CA GLU A 128 8.58 20.62 4.08
C GLU A 128 7.82 19.31 4.31
N TYR A 129 8.54 18.30 4.81
CA TYR A 129 8.01 16.99 5.14
C TYR A 129 8.58 16.49 6.47
N ASP A 130 7.84 15.62 7.14
CA ASP A 130 8.26 14.92 8.35
C ASP A 130 8.86 13.56 8.02
N LEU A 131 8.28 12.88 7.02
CA LEU A 131 8.69 11.55 6.57
C LEU A 131 8.84 11.55 5.05
N LYS A 132 9.78 10.75 4.54
CA LYS A 132 9.98 10.54 3.10
C LYS A 132 9.68 9.12 2.71
N VAL A 133 8.94 8.93 1.62
CA VAL A 133 8.71 7.58 1.10
C VAL A 133 9.92 7.09 0.34
N ASN A 134 10.42 5.91 0.73
CA ASN A 134 11.35 5.13 -0.05
C ASN A 134 10.60 4.00 -0.78
N PRO A 135 10.58 3.99 -2.13
CA PRO A 135 9.82 3.02 -2.91
C PRO A 135 10.57 1.69 -3.10
N ILE A 136 11.59 1.40 -2.30
CA ILE A 136 12.32 0.12 -2.36
C ILE A 136 11.34 -1.04 -2.20
N ILE A 137 11.53 -2.06 -3.03
CA ILE A 137 10.72 -3.28 -3.01
C ILE A 137 11.51 -4.43 -2.37
N LEU A 138 10.83 -5.53 -2.05
CA LEU A 138 11.47 -6.70 -1.43
C LEU A 138 12.66 -7.23 -2.24
N ASP A 139 12.52 -7.28 -3.56
CA ASP A 139 13.57 -7.78 -4.45
C ASP A 139 14.80 -6.86 -4.49
N ASP A 140 14.60 -5.53 -4.43
CA ASP A 140 15.71 -4.56 -4.33
C ASP A 140 16.47 -4.74 -3.01
N GLU A 141 15.73 -4.91 -1.91
CA GLU A 141 16.29 -5.05 -0.57
C GLU A 141 17.13 -6.33 -0.43
N VAL A 142 16.61 -7.45 -0.94
CA VAL A 142 17.32 -8.74 -0.96
C VAL A 142 18.56 -8.66 -1.85
N ASN A 143 18.46 -8.05 -3.03
CA ASN A 143 19.60 -7.85 -3.92
C ASN A 143 20.67 -6.97 -3.25
N GLY A 144 20.27 -5.91 -2.54
CA GLY A 144 21.19 -5.06 -1.79
C GLY A 144 21.93 -5.80 -0.68
N ILE A 145 21.24 -6.71 0.03
CA ILE A 145 21.87 -7.58 1.04
C ILE A 145 22.90 -8.51 0.39
N PHE A 146 22.54 -9.18 -0.69
CA PHE A 146 23.47 -10.09 -1.38
C PHE A 146 24.66 -9.35 -1.98
N GLU A 147 24.44 -8.18 -2.59
CA GLU A 147 25.50 -7.32 -3.11
C GLU A 147 26.50 -6.95 -2.01
N GLY A 148 26.04 -6.50 -0.84
CA GLY A 148 26.90 -6.19 0.30
C GLY A 148 27.73 -7.39 0.77
N ILE A 149 27.11 -8.58 0.82
CA ILE A 149 27.80 -9.83 1.18
C ILE A 149 28.88 -10.17 0.14
N PHE A 150 28.56 -10.10 -1.15
CA PHE A 150 29.47 -10.47 -2.24
C PHE A 150 30.63 -9.49 -2.41
N ASN A 151 30.40 -8.20 -2.14
CA ASN A 151 31.43 -7.18 -2.16
C ASN A 151 32.31 -7.20 -0.89
N GLY A 152 31.98 -8.02 0.11
CA GLY A 152 32.70 -8.10 1.37
C GLY A 152 32.42 -6.93 2.33
N GLU A 153 31.39 -6.14 2.05
CA GLU A 153 30.91 -5.03 2.90
C GLU A 153 30.05 -5.55 4.07
N GLY A 154 29.50 -6.77 3.93
CA GLY A 154 28.64 -7.39 4.92
C GLY A 154 27.17 -7.00 4.76
N LEU A 155 26.45 -6.91 5.88
CA LEU A 155 25.04 -6.49 5.88
C LEU A 155 24.96 -4.96 5.97
N ASN A 156 24.33 -4.34 4.98
CA ASN A 156 24.08 -2.91 4.93
C ASN A 156 22.67 -2.61 5.47
N PHE A 157 22.60 -1.98 6.63
CA PHE A 157 21.35 -1.55 7.27
C PHE A 157 21.07 -0.09 6.88
N ASN A 158 20.40 0.11 5.76
CA ASN A 158 20.20 1.45 5.17
C ASN A 158 18.83 2.06 5.50
N HIS A 159 18.09 1.50 6.46
CA HIS A 159 16.82 2.08 6.91
C HIS A 159 17.10 3.38 7.66
N ARG A 160 16.39 4.45 7.28
CA ARG A 160 16.53 5.77 7.90
C ARG A 160 15.28 6.07 8.69
N ASP A 161 15.46 6.68 9.87
CA ASP A 161 14.35 7.03 10.77
C ASP A 161 13.39 8.07 10.15
N ASP A 162 13.86 8.87 9.19
CA ASP A 162 13.07 9.85 8.44
C ASP A 162 12.42 9.29 7.16
N GLU A 163 12.54 7.98 6.92
CA GLU A 163 11.98 7.30 5.75
C GLU A 163 10.92 6.25 6.13
N ILE A 164 9.94 6.06 5.24
CA ILE A 164 8.97 4.97 5.32
C ILE A 164 9.08 4.07 4.10
N TYR A 165 8.80 2.77 4.27
CA TYR A 165 9.11 1.74 3.27
C TYR A 165 7.87 0.91 2.89
N PRO A 166 6.89 1.49 2.15
CA PRO A 166 5.60 0.84 1.92
C PRO A 166 5.67 -0.48 1.16
N LEU A 167 6.73 -0.71 0.36
CA LEU A 167 6.89 -1.85 -0.53
C LEU A 167 8.02 -2.81 -0.14
N ALA A 168 8.77 -2.55 0.93
CA ALA A 168 9.91 -3.39 1.37
C ALA A 168 9.54 -4.87 1.56
N ASN A 169 8.28 -5.15 1.91
CA ASN A 169 7.77 -6.51 2.11
C ASN A 169 6.90 -7.06 0.97
N VAL A 170 7.00 -6.45 -0.21
CA VAL A 170 6.19 -6.75 -1.39
C VAL A 170 7.11 -7.08 -2.56
N SER A 171 6.92 -8.24 -3.19
CA SER A 171 7.74 -8.66 -4.33
C SER A 171 7.39 -7.88 -5.60
N LEU A 172 8.40 -7.72 -6.46
CA LEU A 172 8.28 -7.14 -7.79
C LEU A 172 7.20 -7.86 -8.60
N GLU A 173 7.20 -9.20 -8.56
CA GLU A 173 6.23 -10.04 -9.25
C GLU A 173 4.79 -9.66 -8.89
N TRP A 174 4.49 -9.45 -7.59
CA TRP A 174 3.13 -9.11 -7.17
C TRP A 174 2.74 -7.70 -7.59
N ILE A 175 3.68 -6.75 -7.52
CA ILE A 175 3.47 -5.37 -7.95
C ILE A 175 3.17 -5.36 -9.44
N ASN A 176 4.04 -5.94 -10.26
CA ASN A 176 3.89 -5.96 -11.72
C ASN A 176 2.67 -6.75 -12.18
N SER A 177 2.38 -7.90 -11.56
CA SER A 177 1.16 -8.65 -11.85
C SER A 177 -0.11 -7.84 -11.56
N PHE A 178 -0.11 -7.05 -10.48
CA PHE A 178 -1.25 -6.18 -10.18
C PHE A 178 -1.35 -5.01 -11.16
N LEU A 179 -0.23 -4.33 -11.46
CA LEU A 179 -0.19 -3.20 -12.38
C LEU A 179 -0.60 -3.61 -13.80
N GLU A 180 -0.14 -4.76 -14.28
CA GLU A 180 -0.53 -5.33 -15.58
C GLU A 180 -2.04 -5.60 -15.64
N MET A 181 -2.61 -6.25 -14.61
CA MET A 181 -4.05 -6.50 -14.52
C MET A 181 -4.87 -5.20 -14.51
N ASP A 182 -4.30 -4.13 -13.97
CA ASP A 182 -4.99 -2.85 -13.79
C ASP A 182 -4.72 -1.84 -14.93
N GLY A 183 -3.84 -2.19 -15.88
CA GLY A 183 -3.51 -1.41 -17.08
C GLY A 183 -2.47 -0.32 -16.87
N HIS A 184 -1.59 -0.47 -15.88
CA HIS A 184 -0.54 0.49 -15.53
C HIS A 184 0.85 0.03 -15.99
N GLU A 185 1.79 0.97 -16.10
CA GLU A 185 3.19 0.68 -16.41
C GLU A 185 3.84 -0.18 -15.34
N LEU A 186 4.71 -1.09 -15.78
CA LEU A 186 5.43 -1.99 -14.88
C LEU A 186 6.58 -1.26 -14.19
N VAL A 187 6.87 -1.68 -12.97
CA VAL A 187 8.03 -1.21 -12.21
C VAL A 187 9.24 -2.06 -12.56
N GLU A 188 10.42 -1.45 -12.62
CA GLU A 188 11.69 -2.16 -12.73
C GLU A 188 12.38 -2.28 -11.37
N ASN A 189 13.12 -3.36 -11.19
CA ASN A 189 14.08 -3.51 -10.10
C ASN A 189 15.16 -2.43 -10.24
N LYS A 190 15.42 -1.68 -9.17
CA LYS A 190 16.44 -0.62 -9.15
C LYS A 190 17.83 -1.21 -8.96
N ASN A 191 17.97 -2.28 -8.17
CA ASN A 191 19.24 -2.95 -7.98
C ASN A 191 19.50 -3.96 -9.11
N LYS A 192 20.31 -3.53 -10.09
CA LYS A 192 20.70 -4.32 -11.27
C LYS A 192 22.04 -5.05 -11.09
N ASN A 193 22.50 -5.32 -9.86
CA ASN A 193 23.72 -6.09 -9.64
C ASN A 193 23.56 -7.51 -10.22
N GLU A 194 24.36 -7.84 -11.23
CA GLU A 194 24.21 -9.07 -12.02
C GLU A 194 24.40 -10.33 -11.18
N LEU A 195 25.40 -10.32 -10.27
CA LEU A 195 25.70 -11.47 -9.41
C LEU A 195 24.59 -11.68 -8.37
N ALA A 196 24.14 -10.60 -7.72
CA ALA A 196 23.03 -10.65 -6.77
C ALA A 196 21.75 -11.13 -7.46
N THR A 197 21.46 -10.62 -8.66
CA THR A 197 20.28 -11.01 -9.45
C THR A 197 20.34 -12.48 -9.84
N SER A 198 21.46 -12.95 -10.38
CA SER A 198 21.64 -14.37 -10.75
C SER A 198 21.52 -15.30 -9.54
N PHE A 199 22.03 -14.89 -8.38
CA PHE A 199 21.87 -15.67 -7.16
C PHE A 199 20.43 -15.69 -6.65
N SER A 200 19.73 -14.56 -6.72
CA SER A 200 18.30 -14.45 -6.40
C SER A 200 17.45 -15.36 -7.29
N GLU A 201 17.72 -15.40 -8.60
CA GLU A 201 17.04 -16.31 -9.54
C GLU A 201 17.29 -17.78 -9.19
N PHE A 202 18.53 -18.15 -8.87
CA PHE A 202 18.85 -19.50 -8.42
C PHE A 202 18.07 -19.89 -7.14
N LEU A 203 17.94 -18.96 -6.19
CA LEU A 203 17.22 -19.23 -4.95
C LEU A 203 15.70 -19.31 -5.14
N ASP A 204 15.12 -18.61 -6.12
CA ASP A 204 13.69 -18.71 -6.45
C ASP A 204 13.32 -20.17 -6.82
N ASP A 205 14.23 -20.91 -7.47
CA ASP A 205 14.04 -22.32 -7.83
C ASP A 205 14.25 -23.31 -6.66
N VAL A 206 15.10 -22.97 -5.70
CA VAL A 206 15.60 -23.90 -4.68
C VAL A 206 14.90 -23.72 -3.33
N ALA A 207 14.53 -22.49 -2.97
CA ALA A 207 14.08 -22.14 -1.64
C ALA A 207 12.85 -21.21 -1.70
N PRO A 208 11.62 -21.72 -1.49
CA PRO A 208 10.45 -20.86 -1.46
C PRO A 208 10.55 -19.85 -0.30
N GLN A 209 10.08 -18.63 -0.54
CA GLN A 209 10.04 -17.54 0.46
C GLN A 209 11.43 -17.12 0.98
N TYR A 210 12.52 -17.42 0.26
CA TYR A 210 13.86 -17.02 0.71
C TYR A 210 13.97 -15.50 0.88
N LYS A 211 13.34 -14.71 -0.01
CA LYS A 211 13.37 -13.24 0.03
C LYS A 211 12.94 -12.71 1.40
N GLU A 212 11.79 -13.17 1.90
CA GLU A 212 11.30 -12.78 3.22
C GLU A 212 12.16 -13.33 4.38
N ASN A 213 12.80 -14.47 4.19
CA ASN A 213 13.69 -15.04 5.20
C ASN A 213 15.02 -14.28 5.28
N VAL A 214 15.55 -13.83 4.15
CA VAL A 214 16.77 -13.01 4.06
C VAL A 214 16.56 -11.68 4.77
N VAL A 215 15.49 -10.96 4.44
CA VAL A 215 15.17 -9.67 5.09
C VAL A 215 15.00 -9.85 6.61
N LYS A 216 14.21 -10.84 7.06
CA LYS A 216 14.04 -11.11 8.50
C LYS A 216 15.34 -11.48 9.21
N ALA A 217 16.22 -12.23 8.55
CA ALA A 217 17.53 -12.57 9.11
C ALA A 217 18.39 -11.31 9.25
N SER A 218 18.35 -10.42 8.26
CA SER A 218 19.02 -9.12 8.31
C SER A 218 18.49 -8.27 9.47
N GLU A 219 17.17 -8.05 9.56
CA GLU A 219 16.51 -7.30 10.64
C GLU A 219 16.82 -7.88 12.03
N PHE A 220 16.92 -9.20 12.16
CA PHE A 220 17.25 -9.85 13.43
C PHE A 220 18.69 -9.55 13.86
N ILE A 221 19.63 -9.58 12.91
CA ILE A 221 21.05 -9.27 13.17
C ILE A 221 21.20 -7.80 13.54
N GLU A 222 20.52 -6.90 12.83
CA GLU A 222 20.49 -5.46 13.11
C GLU A 222 20.10 -5.18 14.58
N LYS A 223 18.93 -5.68 15.00
CA LYS A 223 18.41 -5.51 16.36
C LYS A 223 19.36 -6.05 17.42
N LYS A 224 20.04 -7.15 17.13
CA LYS A 224 21.02 -7.74 18.06
C LYS A 224 22.25 -6.84 18.20
N LEU A 225 22.75 -6.28 17.10
CA LEU A 225 23.88 -5.35 17.11
C LEU A 225 23.53 -4.03 17.82
N GLU A 226 22.30 -3.54 17.71
CA GLU A 226 21.83 -2.37 18.44
C GLU A 226 21.74 -2.62 19.95
N ALA A 227 21.25 -3.79 20.37
CA ALA A 227 21.13 -4.15 21.78
C ALA A 227 22.49 -4.37 22.47
N GLU A 228 23.56 -4.58 21.70
CA GLU A 228 24.92 -4.76 22.18
C GLU A 228 25.73 -3.44 22.25
N LYS A 229 25.16 -2.31 21.79
CA LYS A 229 25.74 -0.96 21.90
C LYS A 229 25.37 -0.27 23.22
#